data_AF-A0A2D7XGK5-F1
#
_entry.id   AF-A0A2D7XGK5-F1
#
_cell.length_a   1.000
_cell.length_b   1.000
_cell.length_c   1.000
_cell.angle_alpha   90.00
_cell.angle_beta   90.00
_cell.angle_gamma   90.00
#
_symmetry.space_group_name_H-M   'P 1'
#
loop_
_entity.id
_entity.type
_entity.pdbx_description
1 polymer ?
#
loop_
_entity_poly.entity_id
_entity_poly.type
_entity_poly.pdbx_seq_one_letter_code
_entity_poly.pdbx_strand_id
1 'polypeptide(L)'
;MSEEAQVAEAPAVEDAGQAPSAQPAAYDWRSEIPEEIKGHKSLESIQDVPGLIKSFVHSQSMIGADKVAIPGKHATDDDWNVVYTKLGRPNEAKDYNLAATIPEGQVKNEEMLNWFQNTAHKAGLSQRQATLLLNEFNEHTNNQLSTDQINVQAEVQKTTQELQKEYGPAFQDRMKVGNGVLQQFGNLDIASIELADGRRLGDHPDVIRMIVN
;
A
#
# COMPACT_ATOMS: atom_id res chain seq x y z
N MET A 1 -31.44 -26.36 53.33
CA MET A 1 -32.44 -25.92 54.33
C MET A 1 -31.70 -24.93 55.20
N SER A 2 -31.73 -23.66 54.80
CA SER A 2 -32.71 -22.66 55.27
C SER A 2 -32.24 -22.11 56.61
N GLU A 3 -31.55 -20.98 56.57
CA GLU A 3 -31.44 -20.11 57.73
C GLU A 3 -32.00 -18.76 57.28
N GLU A 4 -33.30 -18.62 57.56
CA GLU A 4 -34.10 -17.42 57.38
C GLU A 4 -34.23 -16.75 58.75
N ALA A 5 -33.90 -15.46 58.77
CA ALA A 5 -34.40 -14.38 59.60
C ALA A 5 -34.72 -14.61 61.09
N GLN A 6 -34.13 -13.74 61.94
CA GLN A 6 -34.91 -13.08 62.98
C GLN A 6 -34.47 -11.63 63.20
N VAL A 7 -35.49 -10.78 63.24
CA VAL A 7 -35.51 -9.33 63.32
C VAL A 7 -35.50 -8.91 64.79
N ALA A 8 -34.82 -7.81 65.12
CA ALA A 8 -35.07 -7.08 66.37
C ALA A 8 -35.19 -5.58 66.06
N GLU A 9 -36.19 -5.00 66.74
CA GLU A 9 -36.92 -3.76 66.50
C GLU A 9 -36.16 -2.49 66.92
N ALA A 10 -36.63 -1.36 66.41
CA ALA A 10 -36.07 -0.01 66.56
C ALA A 10 -36.09 0.54 68.00
N PRO A 11 -35.52 1.75 68.20
CA PRO A 11 -36.45 2.87 68.34
C PRO A 11 -36.12 4.06 67.44
N ALA A 12 -37.18 4.73 67.02
CA ALA A 12 -37.16 6.04 66.40
C ALA A 12 -36.83 7.12 67.44
N VAL A 13 -35.99 8.10 67.06
CA VAL A 13 -35.92 9.42 67.69
C VAL A 13 -35.72 10.48 66.59
N GLU A 14 -36.84 11.10 66.25
CA GLU A 14 -37.09 12.55 66.04
C GLU A 14 -36.03 13.44 65.34
N ASP A 15 -36.48 13.97 64.21
CA ASP A 15 -36.43 15.38 63.75
C ASP A 15 -35.46 16.34 64.45
N ALA A 16 -34.42 16.76 63.72
CA ALA A 16 -33.68 17.98 64.00
C ALA A 16 -33.09 18.57 62.71
N GLY A 17 -33.84 19.47 62.07
CA GLY A 17 -33.31 20.66 61.38
C GLY A 17 -32.65 20.47 60.02
N GLN A 18 -33.37 20.81 58.95
CA GLN A 18 -32.78 21.28 57.70
C GLN A 18 -31.80 22.44 57.99
N ALA A 19 -30.50 22.20 57.80
CA ALA A 19 -29.54 23.27 57.57
C ALA A 19 -29.63 23.70 56.09
N PRO A 20 -29.67 25.01 55.78
CA PRO A 20 -29.77 25.49 54.42
C PRO A 20 -28.53 25.06 53.62
N SER A 21 -28.76 24.43 52.47
CA SER A 21 -27.73 24.06 51.51
C SER A 21 -27.06 25.32 50.98
N ALA A 22 -25.93 25.71 51.59
CA ALA A 22 -25.04 26.69 50.98
C ALA A 22 -24.47 26.05 49.71
N GLN A 23 -25.01 26.46 48.55
CA GLN A 23 -24.34 26.22 47.27
C GLN A 23 -22.92 26.78 47.38
N PRO A 24 -21.86 25.98 47.08
CA PRO A 24 -20.51 26.52 47.08
C PRO A 24 -20.49 27.67 46.08
N ALA A 25 -20.05 28.84 46.52
CA ALA A 25 -19.73 29.93 45.61
C ALA A 25 -18.83 29.36 44.51
N ALA A 26 -19.23 29.54 43.24
CA ALA A 26 -18.44 29.11 42.11
C ALA A 26 -17.06 29.76 42.22
N TYR A 27 -16.06 28.97 42.61
CA TYR A 27 -14.70 29.42 42.75
C TYR A 27 -14.17 29.74 41.35
N ASP A 28 -14.06 31.04 41.05
CA ASP A 28 -13.55 31.52 39.77
C ASP A 28 -12.03 31.49 39.77
N TRP A 29 -11.50 30.29 39.57
CA TRP A 29 -10.08 29.97 39.46
C TRP A 29 -9.33 30.84 38.44
N ARG A 30 -10.03 31.48 37.50
CA ARG A 30 -9.45 32.43 36.54
C ARG A 30 -8.89 33.69 37.17
N SER A 31 -9.32 34.00 38.40
CA SER A 31 -8.83 35.16 39.15
C SER A 31 -7.42 34.96 39.72
N GLU A 32 -6.96 33.71 39.81
CA GLU A 32 -5.61 33.37 40.29
C GLU A 32 -4.59 33.20 39.16
N ILE A 33 -5.06 33.30 37.91
CA ILE A 33 -4.21 33.18 36.73
C ILE A 33 -3.46 34.51 36.50
N PRO A 34 -2.12 34.48 36.33
CA PRO A 34 -1.35 35.65 35.92
C PRO A 34 -1.90 36.29 34.63
N GLU A 35 -1.95 37.62 34.59
CA GLU A 35 -2.48 38.40 33.44
C GLU A 35 -1.86 37.98 32.09
N GLU A 36 -0.59 37.57 32.09
CA GLU A 36 0.15 37.16 30.89
C GLU A 36 -0.45 35.97 30.13
N ILE A 37 -1.10 35.04 30.85
CA ILE A 37 -1.66 33.82 30.26
C ILE A 37 -3.19 33.83 30.25
N LYS A 38 -3.82 34.75 30.99
CA LYS A 38 -5.27 34.90 31.12
C LYS A 38 -5.99 35.16 29.78
N GLY A 39 -5.29 35.77 28.81
CA GLY A 39 -5.80 36.02 27.46
C GLY A 39 -5.54 34.90 26.44
N HIS A 40 -4.96 33.77 26.85
CA HIS A 40 -4.63 32.70 25.90
C HIS A 40 -5.87 31.91 25.47
N LYS A 41 -6.10 31.79 24.16
CA LYS A 41 -7.28 31.14 23.55
C LYS A 41 -7.57 29.73 24.08
N SER A 42 -6.53 28.99 24.48
CA SER A 42 -6.68 27.64 25.07
C SER A 42 -7.44 27.61 26.41
N LEU A 43 -7.56 28.74 27.11
CA LEU A 43 -8.27 28.86 28.39
C LEU A 43 -9.77 29.18 28.21
N GLU A 44 -10.20 29.60 27.02
CA GLU A 44 -11.61 29.87 26.71
C GLU A 44 -12.46 28.60 26.82
N SER A 45 -11.89 27.44 26.44
CA SER A 45 -12.59 26.15 26.44
C SER A 45 -12.65 25.46 27.81
N ILE A 46 -11.99 25.99 28.84
CA ILE A 46 -11.80 25.31 30.12
C ILE A 46 -12.80 25.84 31.14
N GLN A 47 -13.86 25.11 31.46
CA GLN A 47 -14.94 25.63 32.32
C GLN A 47 -14.53 25.65 33.80
N ASP A 48 -13.84 24.62 34.26
CA ASP A 48 -13.50 24.35 35.67
C ASP A 48 -12.08 23.78 35.86
N VAL A 49 -11.60 23.77 37.11
CA VAL A 49 -10.27 23.22 37.47
C VAL A 49 -10.13 21.72 37.15
N PRO A 50 -11.13 20.86 37.40
CA PRO A 50 -11.10 19.47 36.91
C PRO A 50 -10.95 19.35 35.39
N GLY A 51 -11.63 20.20 34.61
CA GLY A 51 -11.49 20.28 33.16
C GLY A 51 -10.10 20.74 32.71
N LEU A 52 -9.48 21.67 33.44
CA LEU A 52 -8.09 22.10 33.23
C LEU A 52 -7.13 20.92 33.38
N ILE A 53 -7.23 20.20 34.51
CA ILE A 53 -6.36 19.06 34.80
C ILE A 53 -6.55 17.96 33.74
N LYS A 54 -7.79 17.66 33.34
CA LYS A 54 -8.08 16.68 32.29
C LYS A 54 -7.51 17.09 30.93
N SER A 55 -7.65 18.35 30.55
CA SER A 55 -7.08 18.89 29.31
C SER A 55 -5.56 18.92 29.34
N PHE A 56 -4.95 19.24 30.48
CA PHE A 56 -3.50 19.18 30.69
C PHE A 56 -2.97 17.75 30.60
N VAL A 57 -3.59 16.79 31.29
CA VAL A 57 -3.22 15.36 31.21
C VAL A 57 -3.40 14.83 29.79
N HIS A 58 -4.49 15.20 29.11
CA HIS A 58 -4.71 14.83 27.71
C HIS A 58 -3.64 15.44 26.80
N SER A 59 -3.30 16.72 26.97
CA SER A 59 -2.25 17.40 26.22
C SER A 59 -0.87 16.79 26.48
N GLN A 60 -0.55 16.46 27.74
CA GLN A 60 0.68 15.78 28.12
C GLN A 60 0.75 14.36 27.55
N SER A 61 -0.38 13.64 27.52
CA SER A 61 -0.48 12.33 26.86
C SER A 61 -0.28 12.45 25.34
N MET A 62 -0.75 13.53 24.73
CA MET A 62 -0.50 13.84 23.31
C MET A 62 0.93 14.32 23.03
N ILE A 63 1.65 14.83 24.03
CA ILE A 63 3.08 15.15 23.94
C ILE A 63 3.92 13.87 23.98
N GLY A 64 3.37 12.76 24.49
CA GLY A 64 3.96 11.42 24.44
C GLY A 64 3.44 10.50 23.33
N ALA A 65 2.36 10.86 22.64
CA ALA A 65 1.96 10.18 21.40
C ALA A 65 3.04 10.44 20.35
N ASP A 66 3.49 9.41 19.62
CA ASP A 66 4.59 9.43 18.66
C ASP A 66 4.40 10.47 17.54
N LYS A 67 4.61 11.74 17.87
CA LYS A 67 4.53 12.85 16.93
C LYS A 67 5.79 12.81 16.08
N VAL A 68 5.56 12.83 14.78
CA VAL A 68 6.60 13.03 13.77
C VAL A 68 6.63 14.53 13.49
N ALA A 69 7.69 15.21 13.93
CA ALA A 69 7.90 16.60 13.56
C ALA A 69 8.14 16.65 12.05
N ILE A 70 7.33 17.44 11.32
CA ILE A 70 7.51 17.60 9.88
C ILE A 70 8.75 18.48 9.68
N PRO A 71 9.78 18.00 8.96
CA PRO A 71 10.98 18.77 8.73
C PRO A 71 10.66 20.05 7.95
N GLY A 72 11.31 21.16 8.31
CA GLY A 72 11.10 22.45 7.66
C GLY A 72 11.70 22.53 6.25
N LYS A 73 11.55 23.68 5.59
CA LYS A 73 12.08 23.92 4.21
C LYS A 73 13.60 23.79 4.08
N HIS A 74 14.33 23.87 5.19
CA HIS A 74 15.79 23.74 5.24
C HIS A 74 16.24 22.46 5.96
N ALA A 75 15.35 21.47 6.05
CA ALA A 75 15.66 20.18 6.64
C ALA A 75 16.79 19.48 5.89
N THR A 76 17.64 18.84 6.67
CA THR A 76 18.71 17.96 6.18
C THR A 76 18.18 16.56 5.92
N ASP A 77 18.97 15.73 5.22
CA ASP A 77 18.64 14.32 5.03
C ASP A 77 18.51 13.56 6.36
N ASP A 78 19.28 13.96 7.38
CA ASP A 78 19.18 13.39 8.73
C ASP A 78 17.84 13.70 9.41
N ASP A 79 17.31 14.91 9.23
CA ASP A 79 15.98 15.28 9.74
C ASP A 79 14.88 14.41 9.11
N TRP A 80 15.01 14.12 7.81
CA TRP A 80 14.11 13.24 7.09
C TRP A 80 14.30 11.76 7.46
N ASN A 81 15.52 11.33 7.76
CA ASN A 81 15.80 9.97 8.21
C ASN A 81 15.02 9.61 9.48
N VAL A 82 14.94 10.54 10.44
CA VAL A 82 14.13 10.37 11.66
C VAL A 82 12.66 10.17 11.32
N VAL A 83 12.13 10.96 10.39
CA VAL A 83 10.74 10.86 9.91
C VAL A 83 10.49 9.50 9.27
N TYR A 84 11.34 9.08 8.32
CA TYR A 84 11.18 7.80 7.62
C TYR A 84 11.21 6.61 8.59
N THR A 85 12.14 6.63 9.55
CA THR A 85 12.20 5.58 10.58
C THR A 85 10.91 5.55 11.42
N LYS A 86 10.39 6.72 11.86
CA LYS A 86 9.10 6.77 12.57
C LYS A 86 7.91 6.32 11.72
N LEU A 87 7.95 6.55 10.41
CA LEU A 87 6.92 6.10 9.46
C LEU A 87 7.02 4.60 9.12
N GLY A 88 8.00 3.88 9.66
CA GLY A 88 8.16 2.44 9.47
C GLY A 88 9.02 2.06 8.27
N ARG A 89 9.96 2.93 7.87
CA ARG A 89 11.09 2.52 7.01
C ARG A 89 11.97 1.52 7.79
N PRO A 90 12.34 0.36 7.21
CA PRO A 90 13.29 -0.55 7.82
C PRO A 90 14.66 0.09 8.08
N ASN A 91 15.43 -0.47 9.02
CA ASN A 91 16.73 0.08 9.39
C ASN A 91 17.73 -0.01 8.24
N GLU A 92 17.75 -1.16 7.56
CA GLU A 92 18.58 -1.38 6.37
C GLU A 92 17.73 -1.76 5.16
N ALA A 93 18.26 -1.53 3.95
CA ALA A 93 17.60 -1.93 2.70
C ALA A 93 17.30 -3.45 2.65
N LYS A 94 18.19 -4.29 3.20
CA LYS A 94 17.99 -5.74 3.22
C LYS A 94 16.83 -6.20 4.10
N ASP A 95 16.39 -5.36 5.05
CA ASP A 95 15.34 -5.71 6.01
C ASP A 95 13.94 -5.65 5.39
N TYR A 96 13.81 -5.19 4.14
CA TYR A 96 12.55 -5.24 3.44
C TYR A 96 12.15 -6.68 3.11
N ASN A 97 11.07 -7.16 3.72
CA ASN A 97 10.54 -8.51 3.47
C ASN A 97 9.70 -8.57 2.18
N LEU A 98 10.36 -8.40 1.02
CA LEU A 98 9.73 -8.38 -0.31
C LEU A 98 9.73 -9.74 -1.01
N ALA A 99 10.51 -10.69 -0.49
CA ALA A 99 10.62 -12.02 -1.08
C ALA A 99 9.30 -12.81 -1.02
N ALA A 100 8.40 -12.44 -0.10
CA ALA A 100 7.06 -13.04 0.06
C ALA A 100 6.00 -12.43 -0.86
N THR A 101 6.30 -11.32 -1.54
CA THR A 101 5.35 -10.62 -2.43
C THR A 101 5.50 -11.02 -3.90
N ILE A 102 6.42 -11.94 -4.19
CA ILE A 102 6.61 -12.49 -5.52
C ILE A 102 5.73 -13.74 -5.63
N PRO A 103 4.76 -13.77 -6.56
CA PRO A 103 3.92 -14.94 -6.81
C PRO A 103 4.74 -16.21 -7.07
N GLU A 104 4.23 -17.36 -6.62
CA GLU A 104 4.82 -18.66 -6.92
C GLU A 104 4.87 -18.88 -8.43
N GLY A 105 6.07 -19.11 -8.98
CA GLY A 105 6.29 -19.35 -10.41
C GLY A 105 6.96 -18.20 -11.18
N GLN A 106 7.12 -17.02 -10.59
CA GLN A 106 7.95 -15.97 -11.19
C GLN A 106 9.44 -16.16 -10.84
N VAL A 107 10.32 -15.87 -11.81
CA VAL A 107 11.76 -15.86 -11.59
C VAL A 107 12.09 -14.74 -10.61
N LYS A 108 12.60 -15.11 -9.43
CA LYS A 108 13.20 -14.15 -8.50
C LYS A 108 14.42 -13.52 -9.14
N ASN A 109 14.26 -12.32 -9.67
CA ASN A 109 15.39 -11.51 -10.10
C ASN A 109 16.01 -10.85 -8.86
N GLU A 110 17.01 -11.50 -8.28
CA GLU A 110 17.68 -11.02 -7.08
C GLU A 110 18.34 -9.64 -7.27
N GLU A 111 18.88 -9.35 -8.45
CA GLU A 111 19.44 -8.03 -8.76
C GLU A 111 18.36 -6.93 -8.73
N MET A 112 17.21 -7.18 -9.35
CA MET A 112 16.08 -6.24 -9.33
C MET A 112 15.58 -6.02 -7.92
N LEU A 113 15.45 -7.08 -7.11
CA LEU A 113 15.02 -6.96 -5.72
C LEU A 113 16.01 -6.15 -4.90
N ASN A 114 17.31 -6.40 -5.05
CA ASN A 114 18.34 -5.66 -4.34
C ASN A 114 18.34 -4.18 -4.76
N TRP A 115 18.24 -3.89 -6.05
CA TRP A 115 18.09 -2.52 -6.56
C TRP A 115 16.85 -1.83 -5.98
N PHE A 116 15.70 -2.52 -5.95
CA PHE A 116 14.45 -1.98 -5.43
C PHE A 116 14.52 -1.72 -3.93
N GLN A 117 15.08 -2.65 -3.16
CA GLN A 117 15.30 -2.51 -1.71
C GLN A 117 16.17 -1.28 -1.39
N ASN A 118 17.29 -1.11 -2.10
CA ASN A 118 18.17 0.05 -1.93
C ASN A 118 17.46 1.36 -2.31
N THR A 119 16.70 1.35 -3.40
CA THR A 119 15.93 2.52 -3.85
C THR A 119 14.82 2.87 -2.87
N ALA A 120 14.11 1.88 -2.34
CA ALA A 120 13.04 2.07 -1.36
C ALA A 120 13.58 2.67 -0.05
N HIS A 121 14.74 2.19 0.42
CA HIS A 121 15.38 2.70 1.63
C HIS A 121 15.81 4.16 1.47
N LYS A 122 16.47 4.46 0.34
CA LYS A 122 16.88 5.82 -0.03
C LYS A 122 15.70 6.77 -0.17
N ALA A 123 14.59 6.29 -0.72
CA ALA A 123 13.36 7.07 -0.91
C ALA A 123 12.55 7.26 0.39
N GLY A 124 12.92 6.60 1.49
CA GLY A 124 12.19 6.77 2.75
C GLY A 124 10.96 5.86 2.89
N LEU A 125 10.79 4.87 2.02
CA LEU A 125 9.54 4.10 1.95
C LEU A 125 9.37 3.18 3.17
N SER A 126 8.15 3.14 3.72
CA SER A 126 7.79 2.12 4.70
C SER A 126 7.74 0.72 4.08
N GLN A 127 7.85 -0.32 4.91
CA GLN A 127 7.67 -1.71 4.47
C GLN A 127 6.37 -1.89 3.67
N ARG A 128 5.25 -1.35 4.17
CA ARG A 128 3.94 -1.47 3.52
C ARG A 128 3.93 -0.83 2.13
N GLN A 129 4.52 0.37 1.99
CA GLN A 129 4.58 1.07 0.70
C GLN A 129 5.46 0.32 -0.31
N ALA A 130 6.62 -0.16 0.13
CA ALA A 130 7.52 -0.93 -0.72
C ALA A 130 6.86 -2.24 -1.21
N THR A 131 6.19 -2.97 -0.31
CA THR A 131 5.42 -4.18 -0.63
C THR A 131 4.30 -3.90 -1.63
N LEU A 132 3.52 -2.82 -1.43
CA LEU A 132 2.45 -2.45 -2.35
C LEU A 132 2.98 -2.11 -3.75
N LEU A 133 4.00 -1.26 -3.84
CA LEU A 133 4.57 -0.84 -5.12
C LEU A 133 5.12 -2.04 -5.91
N LEU A 134 5.78 -2.97 -5.23
CA LEU A 134 6.31 -4.16 -5.89
C LEU A 134 5.18 -5.07 -6.41
N ASN A 135 4.10 -5.24 -5.63
CA ASN A 135 2.94 -6.00 -6.07
C ASN A 135 2.27 -5.40 -7.29
N GLU A 136 1.96 -4.09 -7.25
CA GLU A 136 1.33 -3.38 -8.36
C GLU A 136 2.21 -3.42 -9.61
N PHE A 137 3.53 -3.27 -9.45
CA PHE A 137 4.46 -3.40 -10.56
C PHE A 137 4.45 -4.80 -11.18
N ASN A 138 4.45 -5.85 -10.35
CA ASN A 138 4.38 -7.24 -10.82
C ASN A 138 3.05 -7.54 -11.50
N GLU A 139 1.94 -7.08 -10.92
CA GLU A 139 0.60 -7.24 -11.49
C GLU A 139 0.48 -6.52 -12.84
N HIS A 140 0.91 -5.26 -12.90
CA HIS A 140 0.90 -4.48 -14.13
C HIS A 140 1.76 -5.12 -15.22
N THR A 141 2.95 -5.62 -14.87
CA THR A 141 3.84 -6.31 -15.82
C THR A 141 3.23 -7.63 -16.31
N ASN A 142 2.63 -8.43 -15.42
CA ASN A 142 1.95 -9.67 -15.81
C ASN A 142 0.72 -9.42 -16.68
N ASN A 143 -0.05 -8.38 -16.37
CA ASN A 143 -1.22 -7.98 -17.16
C ASN A 143 -0.81 -7.51 -18.55
N GLN A 144 0.31 -6.77 -18.67
CA GLN A 144 0.86 -6.40 -19.98
C GLN A 144 1.30 -7.63 -20.77
N LEU A 145 2.11 -8.53 -20.19
CA LEU A 145 2.53 -9.75 -20.86
C LEU A 145 1.33 -10.60 -21.33
N SER A 146 0.29 -10.70 -20.50
CA SER A 146 -0.93 -11.42 -20.86
C SER A 146 -1.71 -10.72 -21.99
N THR A 147 -1.78 -9.40 -21.96
CA THR A 147 -2.44 -8.59 -23.00
C THR A 147 -1.68 -8.69 -24.32
N ASP A 148 -0.36 -8.62 -24.29
CA ASP A 148 0.50 -8.77 -25.47
C ASP A 148 0.35 -10.18 -26.07
N GLN A 149 0.33 -11.23 -25.23
CA GLN A 149 0.05 -12.59 -25.70
C GLN A 149 -1.32 -12.72 -26.36
N ILE A 150 -2.37 -12.11 -25.77
CA ILE A 150 -3.73 -12.12 -26.36
C ILE A 150 -3.75 -11.38 -27.70
N ASN A 151 -3.10 -10.21 -27.78
CA ASN A 151 -3.01 -9.41 -29.00
C ASN A 151 -2.26 -10.17 -30.10
N VAL A 152 -1.13 -10.78 -29.77
CA VAL A 152 -0.34 -11.62 -30.69
C VAL A 152 -1.19 -12.79 -31.20
N GLN A 153 -1.90 -13.50 -30.31
CA GLN A 153 -2.77 -14.59 -30.73
C GLN A 153 -3.92 -14.13 -31.64
N ALA A 154 -4.56 -13.00 -31.33
CA ALA A 154 -5.64 -12.44 -32.15
C ALA A 154 -5.13 -12.09 -33.56
N GLU A 155 -3.96 -11.49 -33.63
CA GLU A 155 -3.29 -11.10 -34.87
C GLU A 155 -2.81 -12.31 -35.70
N VAL A 156 -2.31 -13.37 -35.06
CA VAL A 156 -2.01 -14.67 -35.71
C VAL A 156 -3.28 -15.34 -36.25
N GLN A 157 -4.39 -15.32 -35.48
CA GLN A 157 -5.67 -15.87 -35.95
C GLN A 157 -6.21 -15.13 -37.16
N LYS A 158 -6.17 -13.78 -37.13
CA LYS A 158 -6.58 -12.95 -38.26
C LYS A 158 -5.76 -13.26 -39.52
N THR A 159 -4.45 -13.37 -39.36
CA THR A 159 -3.51 -13.74 -40.43
C THR A 159 -3.83 -15.12 -40.99
N THR A 160 -4.07 -16.10 -40.11
CA THR A 160 -4.43 -17.46 -40.52
C THR A 160 -5.72 -17.46 -41.33
N GLN A 161 -6.72 -16.67 -40.94
CA GLN A 161 -7.98 -16.54 -41.68
C GLN A 161 -7.79 -15.88 -43.05
N GLU A 162 -6.92 -14.86 -43.16
CA GLU A 162 -6.59 -14.22 -44.43
C GLU A 162 -5.91 -15.21 -45.39
N LEU A 163 -4.89 -15.94 -44.93
CA LEU A 163 -4.18 -16.94 -45.72
C LEU A 163 -5.08 -18.12 -46.10
N GLN A 164 -6.02 -18.53 -45.24
CA GLN A 164 -7.01 -19.55 -45.57
C GLN A 164 -7.98 -19.08 -46.67
N LYS A 165 -8.38 -17.80 -46.67
CA LYS A 165 -9.19 -17.22 -47.75
C LYS A 165 -8.41 -17.15 -49.07
N GLU A 166 -7.12 -16.84 -49.01
CA GLU A 166 -6.25 -16.68 -50.19
C GLU A 166 -5.90 -18.04 -50.83
N TYR A 167 -5.44 -19.01 -50.04
CA TYR A 167 -4.99 -20.31 -50.56
C TYR A 167 -6.07 -21.39 -50.60
N GLY A 168 -7.21 -21.19 -49.92
CA GLY A 168 -8.33 -22.12 -49.91
C GLY A 168 -7.90 -23.56 -49.57
N PRO A 169 -8.24 -24.57 -50.40
CA PRO A 169 -7.85 -25.97 -50.15
C PRO A 169 -6.34 -26.21 -50.08
N ALA A 170 -5.54 -25.38 -50.76
CA ALA A 170 -4.08 -25.54 -50.83
C ALA A 170 -3.36 -24.97 -49.60
N PHE A 171 -4.08 -24.35 -48.65
CA PHE A 171 -3.51 -23.72 -47.47
C PHE A 171 -2.58 -24.66 -46.68
N GLN A 172 -3.04 -25.88 -46.39
CA GLN A 172 -2.26 -26.86 -45.61
C GLN A 172 -0.97 -27.28 -46.33
N ASP A 173 -1.03 -27.47 -47.65
CA ASP A 173 0.14 -27.87 -48.44
C ASP A 173 1.15 -26.72 -48.53
N ARG A 174 0.65 -25.50 -48.73
CA ARG A 174 1.43 -24.26 -48.74
C ARG A 174 2.11 -24.01 -47.40
N MET A 175 1.44 -24.23 -46.27
CA MET A 175 2.06 -24.14 -44.93
C MET A 175 3.11 -25.22 -44.69
N LYS A 176 2.91 -26.45 -45.18
CA LYS A 176 3.92 -27.52 -45.09
C LYS A 176 5.19 -27.18 -45.88
N VAL A 177 5.04 -26.63 -47.08
CA VAL A 177 6.18 -26.14 -47.88
C VAL A 177 6.89 -25.01 -47.14
N GLY A 178 6.15 -24.04 -46.62
CA GLY A 178 6.71 -22.93 -45.83
C GLY A 178 7.52 -23.39 -44.62
N ASN A 179 6.94 -24.29 -43.82
CA ASN A 179 7.63 -24.87 -42.66
C ASN A 179 8.85 -25.71 -43.05
N GLY A 180 8.79 -26.46 -44.16
CA GLY A 180 9.93 -27.21 -44.69
C GLY A 180 11.08 -26.29 -45.10
N VAL A 181 10.79 -25.17 -45.78
CA VAL A 181 11.81 -24.18 -46.17
C VAL A 181 12.39 -23.48 -44.93
N LEU A 182 11.57 -23.13 -43.94
CA LEU A 182 12.04 -22.58 -42.66
C LEU A 182 12.93 -23.56 -41.90
N GLN A 183 12.64 -24.86 -41.91
CA GLN A 183 13.48 -25.88 -41.27
C GLN A 183 14.79 -26.15 -42.02
N GLN A 184 14.77 -26.03 -43.36
CA GLN A 184 15.91 -26.31 -44.22
C GLN A 184 16.88 -25.13 -44.33
N PHE A 185 16.35 -23.90 -44.37
CA PHE A 185 17.11 -22.67 -44.65
C PHE A 185 17.10 -21.65 -43.50
N GLY A 186 16.12 -21.74 -42.60
CA GLY A 186 16.13 -20.99 -41.35
C GLY A 186 16.85 -21.81 -40.28
N ASN A 187 17.89 -21.26 -39.66
CA ASN A 187 18.25 -21.74 -38.34
C ASN A 187 16.99 -21.53 -37.48
N LEU A 188 16.50 -22.54 -36.73
CA LEU A 188 15.21 -22.50 -36.01
C LEU A 188 15.02 -21.24 -35.14
N ASP A 189 16.14 -20.61 -34.75
CA ASP A 189 16.19 -19.31 -34.09
C ASP A 189 15.58 -18.17 -34.91
N ILE A 190 15.80 -18.10 -36.23
CA ILE A 190 15.31 -17.02 -37.10
C ILE A 190 13.79 -17.01 -37.15
N ALA A 191 13.15 -18.18 -37.26
CA ALA A 191 11.70 -18.30 -37.23
C ALA A 191 11.10 -17.93 -35.85
N SER A 192 11.91 -18.02 -34.80
CA SER A 192 11.53 -17.73 -33.41
C SER A 192 11.83 -16.29 -32.98
N ILE A 193 12.43 -15.47 -33.85
CA ILE A 193 12.66 -14.04 -33.60
C ILE A 193 11.31 -13.36 -33.41
N GLU A 194 11.09 -12.77 -32.24
CA GLU A 194 9.99 -11.83 -32.03
C GLU A 194 10.25 -10.54 -32.80
N LEU A 195 9.29 -10.20 -33.65
CA LEU A 195 9.22 -8.95 -34.39
C LEU A 195 8.68 -7.82 -33.49
N ALA A 196 8.80 -6.58 -33.96
CA ALA A 196 8.32 -5.40 -33.23
C ALA A 196 6.79 -5.38 -33.00
N ASP A 197 6.05 -6.24 -33.69
CA ASP A 197 4.61 -6.47 -33.50
C ASP A 197 4.29 -7.59 -32.49
N GLY A 198 5.31 -8.13 -31.81
CA GLY A 198 5.20 -9.21 -30.82
C GLY A 198 5.00 -10.59 -31.44
N ARG A 199 4.87 -10.70 -32.76
CA ARG A 199 4.72 -11.99 -33.44
C ARG A 199 6.08 -12.60 -33.73
N ARG A 200 6.13 -13.91 -33.89
CA ARG A 200 7.31 -14.56 -34.44
C ARG A 200 7.44 -14.27 -35.93
N LEU A 201 8.68 -14.10 -36.41
CA LEU A 201 8.97 -13.88 -37.83
C LEU A 201 8.33 -14.95 -38.73
N GLY A 202 8.30 -16.21 -38.28
CA GLY A 202 7.66 -17.31 -39.00
C GLY A 202 6.13 -17.23 -39.10
N ASP A 203 5.48 -16.46 -38.22
CA ASP A 203 4.02 -16.31 -38.16
C ASP A 203 3.54 -15.04 -38.91
N HIS A 204 4.47 -14.30 -39.54
CA HIS A 204 4.15 -13.07 -40.26
C HIS A 204 3.64 -13.37 -41.69
N PRO A 205 2.49 -12.83 -42.13
CA PRO A 205 1.87 -13.15 -43.42
C PRO A 205 2.78 -12.87 -44.61
N ASP A 206 3.51 -11.75 -44.59
CA ASP A 206 4.41 -11.39 -45.69
C ASP A 206 5.61 -12.34 -45.79
N VAL A 207 6.10 -12.85 -44.66
CA VAL A 207 7.18 -13.83 -44.61
C VAL A 207 6.67 -15.17 -45.13
N ILE A 208 5.49 -15.60 -44.69
CA ILE A 208 4.84 -16.80 -45.21
C ILE A 208 4.63 -16.68 -46.72
N ARG A 209 4.14 -15.55 -47.23
CA ARG A 209 3.97 -15.29 -48.68
C ARG A 209 5.31 -15.30 -49.43
N MET A 210 6.40 -14.82 -48.84
CA MET A 210 7.73 -14.83 -49.45
C MET A 210 8.34 -16.24 -49.55
N ILE A 211 8.07 -17.10 -48.57
CA ILE A 211 8.65 -18.45 -48.48
C ILE A 211 7.87 -19.46 -49.34
N VAL A 212 6.57 -19.23 -49.49
CA VAL A 212 5.61 -20.17 -50.06
C VAL A 212 5.33 -19.91 -51.55
N ASN A 213 5.66 -18.72 -52.07
CA ASN A 213 5.64 -18.39 -53.50
C ASN A 213 6.86 -18.95 -54.22
#